data_AF-A0A4R2NYZ5-F1
#
_entry.id   AF-A0A4R2NYZ5-F1
#
_cell.length_a   1.000
_cell.length_b   1.000
_cell.length_c   1.000
_cell.angle_alpha   90.00
_cell.angle_beta   90.00
_cell.angle_gamma   90.00
#
_symmetry.space_group_name_H-M   'P 1'
#
loop_
_entity.id
_entity.type
_entity.pdbx_description
1 polymer ?
#
loop_
_entity_poly.entity_id
_entity_poly.type
_entity_poly.pdbx_seq_one_letter_code
_entity_poly.pdbx_strand_id
1 'polypeptide(L)'
;MADDRPFVIATNSYRAGGGGQYPGTGPDSVIHAGTEASRDILLRHIADQGTVHPGAVSPWQFAPMPGTSVLFDTGPGALHHLPGVTGLAIEPAGKAPGGFLRFRIHL
;
A
#
# COMPACT_ATOMS: atom_id res chain seq x y z
N MET A 1 17.22 -2.41 11.79
CA MET A 1 17.51 -3.80 12.23
C MET A 1 19.02 -3.99 12.18
N ALA A 2 19.59 -5.01 12.82
CA ALA A 2 21.01 -5.29 12.58
C ALA A 2 21.08 -6.06 11.25
N ASP A 3 22.00 -5.68 10.36
CA ASP A 3 21.98 -6.10 8.95
C ASP A 3 22.00 -7.63 8.77
N ASP A 4 22.53 -8.37 9.74
CA ASP A 4 22.70 -9.83 9.65
C ASP A 4 21.63 -10.64 10.41
N ARG A 5 20.57 -10.01 10.92
CA ARG A 5 19.52 -10.77 11.63
C ARG A 5 18.51 -11.38 10.65
N PRO A 6 18.28 -12.71 10.71
CA PRO A 6 17.25 -13.34 9.89
C PRO A 6 15.86 -12.83 10.31
N PHE A 7 14.99 -12.69 9.32
CA PHE A 7 13.59 -12.32 9.51
C PHE A 7 12.71 -13.15 8.57
N VAL A 8 11.42 -13.21 8.88
CA VAL A 8 10.43 -13.90 8.06
C VAL A 8 9.49 -12.87 7.45
N ILE A 9 9.19 -13.01 6.16
CA ILE A 9 8.19 -12.21 5.46
C ILE A 9 6.98 -13.11 5.17
N ALA A 10 5.79 -12.64 5.55
CA ALA A 10 4.54 -13.18 5.02
C ALA A 10 4.25 -12.54 3.66
N THR A 11 4.05 -13.35 2.62
CA THR A 11 3.79 -12.88 1.25
C THR A 11 2.86 -13.84 0.50
N ASN A 12 2.47 -13.49 -0.73
CA ASN A 12 1.65 -14.36 -1.57
C ASN A 12 2.51 -15.37 -2.35
N SER A 13 1.87 -16.42 -2.87
CA SER A 13 2.53 -17.52 -3.59
C SER A 13 3.29 -17.05 -4.83
N TYR A 14 2.82 -15.99 -5.52
CA TYR A 14 3.51 -15.41 -6.67
C TYR A 14 4.90 -14.89 -6.29
N ARG A 15 4.99 -14.08 -5.22
CA ARG A 15 6.27 -13.53 -4.73
C ARG A 15 7.15 -14.62 -4.13
N ALA A 16 6.59 -15.49 -3.29
CA ALA A 16 7.32 -16.61 -2.69
C ALA A 16 7.96 -17.52 -3.75
N GLY A 17 7.26 -17.76 -4.87
CA GLY A 17 7.74 -18.57 -5.98
C GLY A 17 8.78 -17.92 -6.90
N GLY A 18 9.22 -16.68 -6.63
CA GLY A 18 10.21 -15.97 -7.47
C GLY A 18 9.62 -14.99 -8.48
N GLY A 19 8.31 -14.76 -8.46
CA GLY A 19 7.64 -13.81 -9.35
C GLY A 19 8.15 -12.37 -9.15
N GLY A 20 8.71 -11.79 -10.21
CA GLY A 20 9.31 -10.45 -10.18
C GLY A 20 10.80 -10.41 -9.85
N GLN A 21 11.47 -11.57 -9.71
CA GLN A 21 12.93 -11.69 -9.55
C GLN A 21 13.50 -10.93 -8.34
N TYR A 22 12.79 -10.96 -7.21
CA TYR A 22 13.24 -10.34 -5.96
C TYR A 22 14.27 -11.23 -5.22
N PRO A 23 15.32 -10.65 -4.61
CA PRO A 23 16.24 -11.40 -3.76
C PRO A 23 15.54 -12.10 -2.60
N GLY A 24 16.03 -13.29 -2.21
CA GLY A 24 15.46 -14.05 -1.08
C GLY A 24 14.08 -14.67 -1.37
N THR A 25 13.75 -14.89 -2.65
CA THR A 25 12.55 -15.60 -3.09
C THR A 25 12.92 -16.85 -3.87
N GLY A 26 11.95 -17.76 -4.05
CA GLY A 26 12.13 -19.05 -4.69
C GLY A 26 11.93 -20.22 -3.71
N PRO A 27 11.84 -21.47 -4.22
CA PRO A 27 11.50 -22.65 -3.42
C PRO A 27 12.38 -22.82 -2.17
N ASP A 28 13.68 -22.52 -2.28
CA ASP A 28 14.64 -22.67 -1.19
C ASP A 28 14.46 -21.65 -0.06
N SER A 29 13.70 -20.57 -0.29
CA SER A 29 13.41 -19.53 0.71
C SER A 29 12.06 -19.74 1.42
N VAL A 30 11.26 -20.74 0.99
CA VAL A 30 9.93 -21.00 1.55
C VAL A 30 10.05 -21.89 2.79
N ILE A 31 9.86 -21.30 3.97
CA ILE A 31 9.82 -22.04 5.24
C ILE A 31 8.41 -22.49 5.65
N HIS A 32 7.37 -21.92 5.04
CA HIS A 32 5.98 -22.27 5.26
C HIS A 32 5.13 -21.93 4.02
N ALA A 33 4.26 -22.85 3.62
CA ALA A 33 3.30 -22.66 2.54
C ALA A 33 1.88 -22.94 3.04
N GLY A 34 1.05 -21.90 3.07
CA GLY A 34 -0.38 -22.03 3.36
C GLY A 34 -1.16 -22.45 2.11
N THR A 35 -2.29 -23.13 2.32
CA THR A 35 -3.22 -23.55 1.25
C THR A 35 -4.43 -22.62 1.11
N GLU A 36 -4.70 -21.78 2.11
CA GLU A 36 -5.82 -20.83 2.10
C GLU A 36 -5.51 -19.63 1.21
N ALA A 37 -6.50 -19.21 0.41
CA ALA A 37 -6.33 -18.02 -0.42
C ALA A 37 -6.27 -16.76 0.46
N SER A 38 -5.47 -15.77 0.05
CA SER A 38 -5.39 -14.48 0.76
C SER A 38 -6.76 -13.82 0.93
N ARG A 39 -7.68 -14.04 -0.02
CA ARG A 39 -9.05 -13.54 0.07
C ARG A 39 -9.82 -14.16 1.24
N ASP A 40 -9.73 -15.47 1.43
CA ASP A 40 -10.47 -16.18 2.48
C ASP A 40 -9.91 -15.81 3.87
N ILE A 41 -8.59 -15.68 3.98
CA ILE A 41 -7.92 -15.14 5.16
C ILE A 41 -8.47 -13.75 5.52
N LEU A 42 -8.57 -12.85 4.53
CA LEU A 42 -9.08 -11.49 4.74
C LEU A 42 -10.56 -11.48 5.12
N LEU A 43 -11.40 -12.30 4.47
CA LEU A 43 -12.82 -12.39 4.76
C LEU A 43 -13.06 -12.87 6.20
N ARG A 44 -12.37 -13.94 6.61
CA ARG A 44 -12.43 -14.46 7.97
C ARG A 44 -11.96 -13.42 8.98
N HIS A 45 -10.85 -12.73 8.71
CA HIS A 45 -10.37 -11.67 9.61
C HIS A 45 -11.40 -10.54 9.78
N ILE A 46 -12.01 -10.06 8.69
CA ILE A 46 -13.03 -9.01 8.76
C ILE A 46 -14.27 -9.51 9.51
N ALA A 47 -14.70 -10.75 9.26
CA ALA A 47 -15.84 -11.35 9.97
C ALA A 47 -15.58 -11.46 11.48
N ASP A 48 -14.37 -11.87 11.87
CA ASP A 48 -13.97 -12.04 13.28
C ASP A 48 -13.80 -10.69 13.99
N GLN A 49 -13.24 -9.68 13.33
CA GLN A 49 -13.01 -8.35 13.91
C GLN A 49 -14.24 -7.44 13.85
N GLY A 50 -15.19 -7.68 12.94
CA GLY A 50 -16.39 -6.88 12.71
C GLY A 50 -16.07 -5.53 12.03
N THR A 51 -15.41 -4.63 12.75
CA THR A 51 -14.94 -3.33 12.22
C THR A 51 -13.43 -3.30 12.16
N VAL A 52 -12.87 -3.12 10.97
CA VAL A 52 -11.43 -2.99 10.78
C VAL A 52 -11.09 -1.51 10.61
N HIS A 53 -10.27 -0.98 11.51
CA HIS A 53 -9.64 0.33 11.33
C HIS A 53 -8.26 0.11 10.72
N PRO A 54 -8.03 0.45 9.44
CA PRO A 54 -6.68 0.44 8.91
C PRO A 54 -5.86 1.47 9.69
N GLY A 55 -4.91 0.99 10.49
CA GLY A 55 -3.96 1.88 11.17
C GLY A 55 -3.18 2.67 10.13
N ALA A 56 -3.16 3.99 10.28
CA ALA A 56 -2.31 4.86 9.47
C ALA A 56 -0.87 4.73 9.96
N VAL A 57 -0.12 3.76 9.44
CA VAL A 57 1.34 3.74 9.63
C VAL A 57 1.99 3.26 8.36
N SER A 58 2.36 4.21 7.49
CA SER A 58 3.48 3.97 6.57
C SER A 58 4.73 4.53 7.25
N PRO A 59 5.64 3.71 7.76
CA PRO A 59 6.91 4.19 8.30
C PRO A 59 7.89 4.60 7.19
N TRP A 60 7.45 4.61 5.93
CA TRP A 60 8.25 4.89 4.76
C TRP A 60 7.67 6.09 4.01
N GLN A 61 8.56 6.98 3.59
CA GLN A 61 8.30 8.08 2.69
C GLN A 61 9.27 8.01 1.52
N PHE A 62 8.91 8.63 0.39
CA PHE A 62 9.89 8.85 -0.67
C PHE A 62 11.03 9.73 -0.15
N ALA A 63 12.23 9.55 -0.69
CA ALA A 63 13.27 10.54 -0.53
C ALA A 63 12.77 11.89 -1.13
N PRO A 64 13.02 13.05 -0.49
CA PRO A 64 12.52 14.32 -1.00
C PRO A 64 12.93 14.58 -2.46
N MET A 65 11.99 15.01 -3.30
CA MET A 65 12.22 15.31 -4.72
C MET A 65 11.78 16.72 -5.10
N PRO A 66 12.49 17.78 -4.66
CA PRO A 66 12.05 19.16 -4.81
C PRO A 66 11.57 19.54 -6.21
N GLY A 67 10.39 20.16 -6.29
CA GLY A 67 9.77 20.56 -7.56
C GLY A 67 9.08 19.43 -8.33
N THR A 68 9.09 18.20 -7.80
CA THR A 68 8.40 17.07 -8.42
C THR A 68 6.97 16.98 -7.90
N SER A 69 6.02 16.82 -8.82
CA SER A 69 4.62 16.60 -8.46
C SER A 69 3.93 15.67 -9.44
N VAL A 70 2.90 14.98 -8.96
CA VAL A 70 2.02 14.13 -9.78
C VAL A 70 0.59 14.65 -9.70
N LEU A 71 -0.16 14.50 -10.80
CA LEU A 71 -1.58 14.79 -10.85
C LEU A 71 -2.36 13.48 -10.70
N PHE A 72 -3.36 13.50 -9.84
CA PHE A 72 -4.18 12.34 -9.51
C PHE A 72 -5.67 12.73 -9.59
N ASP A 73 -6.43 11.99 -10.40
CA ASP A 73 -7.87 12.23 -10.59
C ASP A 73 -8.68 11.21 -9.78
N THR A 74 -9.68 11.69 -9.04
CA THR A 74 -10.57 10.86 -8.20
C THR A 74 -11.97 11.46 -8.08
N GLY A 75 -12.90 10.74 -7.47
CA GLY A 75 -14.26 11.24 -7.28
C GLY A 75 -14.30 12.48 -6.39
N PRO A 76 -15.26 13.41 -6.60
CA PRO A 76 -15.34 14.66 -5.84
C PRO A 76 -15.51 14.46 -4.32
N GLY A 77 -16.03 13.29 -3.89
CA GLY A 77 -16.13 12.92 -2.49
C GLY A 77 -14.78 12.83 -1.76
N ALA A 78 -13.65 12.71 -2.48
CA ALA A 78 -12.32 12.67 -1.89
C ALA A 78 -11.96 13.95 -1.11
N LEU A 79 -12.58 15.10 -1.40
CA LEU A 79 -12.37 16.33 -0.62
C LEU A 79 -12.69 16.14 0.86
N HIS A 80 -13.71 15.34 1.18
CA HIS A 80 -14.10 15.06 2.57
C HIS A 80 -13.03 14.27 3.33
N HIS A 81 -12.15 13.58 2.62
CA HIS A 81 -11.09 12.75 3.19
C HIS A 81 -9.72 13.43 3.20
N LEU A 82 -9.57 14.60 2.56
CA LEU A 82 -8.30 15.33 2.51
C LEU A 82 -7.69 15.60 3.90
N PRO A 83 -8.46 15.97 4.95
CA PRO A 83 -7.89 16.16 6.30
C PRO A 83 -7.26 14.89 6.91
N GLY A 84 -7.63 13.71 6.41
CA GLY A 84 -7.08 12.42 6.87
C GLY A 84 -5.77 12.01 6.21
N VAL A 85 -5.27 12.78 5.23
CA VAL A 85 -4.02 12.47 4.53
C VAL A 85 -2.85 13.11 5.28
N THR A 86 -2.11 12.30 6.04
CA THR A 86 -1.02 12.77 6.90
C THR A 86 0.38 12.49 6.36
N GLY A 87 0.52 11.56 5.42
CA GLY A 87 1.82 11.11 4.90
C GLY A 87 2.25 11.71 3.56
N LEU A 88 1.48 12.64 3.00
CA LEU A 88 1.72 13.23 1.68
C LEU A 88 1.33 14.70 1.67
N ALA A 89 2.13 15.53 1.00
CA ALA A 89 1.74 16.90 0.67
C ALA A 89 0.81 16.87 -0.55
N ILE A 90 -0.49 17.09 -0.32
CA ILE A 90 -1.54 16.98 -1.34
C ILE A 90 -2.47 18.21 -1.32
N GLU A 91 -2.84 18.69 -2.50
CA GLU A 91 -3.75 19.83 -2.64
C GLU A 91 -4.72 19.65 -3.83
N PRO A 92 -5.93 20.23 -3.78
CA PRO A 92 -6.83 20.27 -4.92
C PRO A 92 -6.20 21.05 -6.09
N ALA A 93 -6.33 20.52 -7.31
CA ALA A 93 -5.79 21.09 -8.53
C ALA A 93 -6.88 21.29 -9.62
N GLY A 94 -8.13 21.42 -9.19
CA GLY A 94 -9.27 21.76 -10.04
C GLY A 94 -10.08 20.56 -10.54
N LYS A 95 -10.93 20.79 -11.53
CA LYS A 95 -11.80 19.75 -12.12
C LYS A 95 -11.03 18.92 -13.15
N ALA A 96 -11.34 17.64 -13.20
CA ALA A 96 -10.89 16.70 -14.22
C ALA A 96 -12.05 16.32 -15.17
N PRO A 97 -11.77 15.71 -16.33
CA PRO A 97 -12.82 15.23 -17.24
C PRO A 97 -13.78 14.25 -16.56
N GLY A 98 -15.01 14.15 -17.08
CA GLY A 98 -15.98 13.16 -16.58
C GLY A 98 -16.53 13.44 -15.18
N GLY A 99 -16.39 14.66 -14.65
CA GLY A 99 -16.88 15.04 -13.32
C GLY A 99 -15.96 14.65 -12.17
N PHE A 100 -14.73 14.20 -12.48
CA PHE A 100 -13.70 13.93 -11.49
C PHE A 100 -13.12 15.22 -10.92
N LEU A 101 -12.47 15.10 -9.77
CA LEU A 101 -11.66 16.12 -9.14
C LEU A 101 -10.18 15.74 -9.29
N ARG A 102 -9.35 16.73 -9.58
CA ARG A 102 -7.90 16.57 -9.68
C ARG A 102 -7.23 17.03 -8.38
N PHE A 103 -6.24 16.26 -7.94
CA PHE A 103 -5.30 16.62 -6.89
C PHE A 103 -3.88 16.70 -7.45
N ARG A 104 -3.05 17.52 -6.81
CA ARG A 104 -1.60 17.53 -6.98
C ARG A 104 -0.97 16.96 -5.71
N ILE A 105 -0.06 16.00 -5.89
CA ILE A 105 0.76 15.45 -4.81
C ILE A 105 2.20 15.89 -5.06
N HIS A 106 2.83 16.49 -4.06
CA HIS A 106 4.24 16.88 -4.08
C HIS A 106 5.10 15.76 -3.50
N LEU A 107 6.27 15.52 -4.10
CA LEU A 107 7.21 14.45 -3.72
C LEU A 107 8.57 15.00 -3.27
#